data_AF-A0A953IN63-F1
#
_entry.id   AF-A0A953IN63-F1
#
_cell.length_a   1.000
_cell.length_b   1.000
_cell.length_c   1.000
_cell.angle_alpha   90.00
_cell.angle_beta   90.00
_cell.angle_gamma   90.00
#
_symmetry.space_group_name_H-M   'P 1'
#
loop_
_entity.id
_entity.type
_entity.pdbx_description
1 polymer ?
#
loop_
_entity_poly.entity_id
_entity_poly.type
_entity_poly.pdbx_seq_one_letter_code
_entity_poly.pdbx_strand_id
1 'polypeptide(L)'
;DVVPAGERPGWLLNLTNDGWFGISTGPHQHLQQARVRAIEEGLPLVRAANTGISAIVDPVVRIVTSLPLGTEGVIDGPLPRPVASTFYAKSGDGLIGLVIATALIIVLRKRTRRTGER
;
A
#
# COMPACT_ATOMS: atom_id res chain seq x y z
N ASP A 1 -8.10 -6.50 3.33
CA ASP A 1 -7.92 -5.15 2.80
C ASP A 1 -7.94 -4.09 3.88
N VAL A 2 -7.42 -2.91 3.56
CA VAL A 2 -7.35 -1.74 4.47
C VAL A 2 -8.70 -1.02 4.56
N VAL A 3 -9.57 -1.21 3.56
CA VAL A 3 -10.96 -0.74 3.59
C VAL A 3 -11.88 -1.91 3.97
N PRO A 4 -12.69 -1.80 5.05
CA PRO A 4 -13.65 -2.84 5.43
C PRO A 4 -14.83 -2.90 4.45
N ALA A 5 -15.53 -4.04 4.43
CA ALA A 5 -16.74 -4.20 3.64
C ALA A 5 -17.84 -3.22 4.13
N GLY A 6 -18.46 -2.49 3.21
CA GLY A 6 -19.51 -1.51 3.52
C GLY A 6 -19.31 -0.20 2.78
N GLU A 7 -19.52 0.91 3.49
CA GLU A 7 -19.35 2.24 2.93
C GLU A 7 -17.87 2.54 2.64
N ARG A 8 -17.59 2.90 1.39
CA ARG A 8 -16.23 3.23 0.95
C ARG A 8 -15.83 4.59 1.52
N PRO A 9 -14.70 4.70 2.23
CA PRO A 9 -14.24 5.98 2.75
C PRO A 9 -13.79 6.91 1.62
N GLY A 10 -13.76 8.22 1.91
CA GLY A 10 -13.26 9.21 0.96
C GLY A 10 -11.73 9.28 0.86
N TRP A 11 -11.00 8.79 1.87
CA TRP A 11 -9.55 8.90 2.02
C TRP A 11 -9.01 7.93 3.08
N LEU A 12 -7.68 7.76 3.10
CA LEU A 12 -6.94 6.93 4.06
C LEU A 12 -6.13 7.81 5.02
N LEU A 13 -6.17 7.49 6.32
CA LEU A 13 -5.31 8.09 7.34
C LEU A 13 -4.21 7.11 7.74
N ASN A 14 -2.97 7.57 7.77
CA ASN A 14 -1.86 6.80 8.33
C ASN A 14 -1.12 7.62 9.39
N LEU A 15 -1.43 7.34 10.65
CA LEU A 15 -0.76 7.92 11.82
C LEU A 15 0.33 6.96 12.31
N THR A 16 1.57 7.43 12.39
CA THR A 16 2.71 6.56 12.74
C THR A 16 3.85 7.31 13.42
N ASN A 17 4.83 6.57 13.95
CA ASN A 17 6.09 7.09 14.47
C ASN A 17 7.26 6.37 13.78
N ASP A 18 8.05 7.11 13.01
CA ASP A 18 9.22 6.55 12.32
C ASP A 18 10.54 6.83 13.05
N GLY A 19 10.50 7.45 14.23
CA GLY A 19 11.71 7.78 15.01
C GLY A 19 12.59 6.57 15.32
N TRP A 20 11.97 5.38 15.43
CA TRP A 20 12.62 4.08 15.64
C TRP A 20 13.61 3.72 14.53
N PHE A 21 13.38 4.21 13.30
CA PHE A 21 14.28 3.96 12.17
C PHE A 21 15.42 4.99 12.08
N GLY A 22 15.30 6.13 12.79
CA GLY A 22 16.22 7.26 12.67
C GLY A 22 16.28 7.86 11.26
N ILE A 23 17.32 8.66 11.01
CA ILE A 23 17.61 9.23 9.69
C ILE A 23 18.25 8.13 8.82
N SER A 24 17.40 7.32 8.20
CA SER A 24 17.81 6.17 7.39
C SER A 24 16.88 5.97 6.20
N THR A 25 17.05 4.87 5.47
CA THR A 25 16.16 4.47 4.37
C THR A 25 14.82 3.91 4.84
N GLY A 26 14.71 3.50 6.11
CA GLY A 26 13.51 2.88 6.67
C GLY A 26 12.23 3.72 6.51
N PRO A 27 12.21 5.00 6.92
CA PRO A 27 11.04 5.87 6.77
C PRO A 27 10.63 6.07 5.30
N HIS A 28 11.60 6.09 4.38
CA HIS A 28 11.30 6.16 2.95
C HIS A 28 10.61 4.90 2.44
N GLN A 29 11.10 3.72 2.83
CA GLN A 29 10.47 2.44 2.47
C GLN A 29 9.07 2.33 3.08
N HIS A 30 8.91 2.77 4.34
CA HIS A 30 7.63 2.77 5.03
C HIS A 30 6.61 3.69 4.34
N LEU A 31 7.03 4.89 3.91
CA LEU A 31 6.19 5.77 3.08
C LEU A 31 5.79 5.10 1.76
N GLN A 32 6.69 4.38 1.09
CA GLN A 32 6.35 3.65 -0.14
C GLN A 32 5.28 2.57 0.13
N GLN A 33 5.37 1.84 1.24
CA GLN A 33 4.35 0.86 1.61
C GLN A 33 2.98 1.49 1.87
N ALA A 34 2.93 2.65 2.54
CA ALA A 34 1.69 3.38 2.73
C ALA A 34 1.09 3.86 1.40
N ARG A 35 1.95 4.36 0.49
CA ARG A 35 1.59 4.78 -0.87
C ARG A 35 0.98 3.65 -1.72
N VAL A 36 1.44 2.41 -1.56
CA VAL A 36 0.85 1.25 -2.24
C VAL A 36 -0.62 1.05 -1.85
N ARG A 37 -0.97 1.27 -0.57
CA ARG A 37 -2.37 1.17 -0.12
C ARG A 37 -3.28 2.20 -0.77
N ALA A 38 -2.77 3.39 -1.05
CA ALA A 38 -3.52 4.45 -1.73
C ALA A 38 -3.92 4.04 -3.17
N ILE A 39 -2.98 3.48 -3.95
CA ILE A 39 -3.28 3.03 -5.32
C ILE A 39 -4.14 1.78 -5.35
N GLU A 40 -3.93 0.84 -4.42
CA GLU A 40 -4.74 -0.36 -4.29
C GLU A 40 -6.22 -0.01 -4.13
N GLU A 41 -6.52 0.98 -3.28
CA GLU A 41 -7.91 1.37 -2.99
C GLU A 41 -8.44 2.47 -3.92
N GLY A 42 -7.57 3.13 -4.68
CA GLY A 42 -7.92 4.32 -5.45
C GLY A 42 -8.38 5.46 -4.55
N LEU A 43 -7.74 5.59 -3.38
CA LEU A 43 -8.06 6.59 -2.35
C LEU A 43 -6.85 7.48 -2.07
N PRO A 44 -7.05 8.77 -1.80
CA PRO A 44 -5.97 9.63 -1.34
C PRO A 44 -5.51 9.22 0.05
N LEU A 45 -4.26 9.50 0.38
CA LEU A 45 -3.63 9.18 1.66
C LEU A 45 -3.14 10.45 2.35
N VAL A 46 -3.52 10.62 3.61
CA VAL A 46 -2.91 11.59 4.52
C VAL A 46 -2.08 10.81 5.54
N ARG A 47 -0.78 11.07 5.55
CA ARG A 47 0.16 10.46 6.49
C ARG A 47 0.72 11.51 7.45
N ALA A 48 0.58 11.23 8.74
CA ALA A 48 1.19 11.99 9.82
C ALA A 48 2.20 11.08 10.55
N ALA A 49 3.49 11.38 10.38
CA ALA A 49 4.58 10.57 10.91
C ALA A 49 5.43 11.38 11.89
N ASN A 50 5.50 10.95 13.16
CA ASN A 50 6.43 11.53 14.14
C ASN A 50 7.87 11.22 13.73
N THR A 51 8.72 12.26 13.63
CA THR A 51 10.12 12.23 13.15
C THR A 51 10.31 11.69 11.71
N GLY A 52 9.27 11.09 11.12
CA GLY A 52 9.23 10.51 9.79
C GLY A 52 8.84 11.49 8.69
N ILE A 53 8.55 10.94 7.52
CA ILE A 53 8.03 11.73 6.39
C ILE A 53 6.52 11.79 6.50
N SER A 54 5.99 13.00 6.72
CA SER A 54 4.56 13.29 6.67
C SER A 54 4.20 13.76 5.26
N ALA A 55 3.05 13.34 4.73
CA ALA A 55 2.68 13.66 3.35
C ALA A 55 1.17 13.58 3.09
N ILE A 56 0.71 14.38 2.14
CA ILE A 56 -0.58 14.19 1.45
C ILE A 56 -0.27 13.60 0.08
N VAL A 57 -0.92 12.48 -0.24
CA VAL A 57 -0.71 11.72 -1.48
C VAL A 57 -2.04 11.55 -2.19
N ASP A 58 -2.07 11.77 -3.50
CA ASP A 58 -3.26 11.56 -4.31
C ASP A 58 -3.53 10.05 -4.57
N PRO A 59 -4.71 9.68 -5.11
CA PRO A 59 -5.05 8.27 -5.38
C PRO A 59 -4.19 7.58 -6.43
N VAL A 60 -3.46 8.36 -7.25
CA VAL A 60 -2.50 7.86 -8.25
C VAL A 60 -1.06 7.99 -7.76
N VAL A 61 -0.90 8.09 -6.44
CA VAL A 61 0.34 8.01 -5.68
C VAL A 61 1.27 9.22 -5.83
N ARG A 62 0.82 10.35 -6.36
CA ARG A 62 1.66 11.57 -6.43
C ARG A 62 1.66 12.26 -5.08
N ILE A 63 2.84 12.68 -4.62
CA ILE A 63 2.96 13.49 -3.41
C ILE A 63 2.46 14.90 -3.75
N VAL A 64 1.40 15.34 -3.08
CA VAL A 64 0.83 16.68 -3.21
C VAL A 64 1.65 17.68 -2.41
N THR A 65 1.91 17.33 -1.15
CA THR A 65 2.79 18.07 -0.24
C THR A 65 3.39 17.13 0.79
N SER A 66 4.55 17.49 1.35
CA SER A 66 5.25 16.66 2.33
C SER A 66 6.14 17.47 3.26
N LEU A 67 6.27 17.00 4.49
CA LEU A 67 7.30 17.42 5.42
C LEU A 67 8.47 16.43 5.34
N PRO A 68 9.72 16.89 5.14
CA PRO A 68 10.87 16.01 5.06
C PRO A 68 11.14 15.24 6.37
N LEU A 69 11.93 14.18 6.24
CA LEU A 69 12.38 13.36 7.37
C LEU A 69 13.12 14.19 8.42
N GLY A 70 12.83 13.96 9.70
CA GLY A 70 13.52 14.62 10.82
C GLY A 70 13.27 16.13 10.91
N THR A 71 12.28 16.65 10.20
CA THR A 71 11.94 18.08 10.21
C THR A 71 10.70 18.32 11.06
N GLU A 72 10.74 19.32 11.93
CA GLU A 72 9.55 19.82 12.64
C GLU A 72 8.78 20.78 11.73
N GLY A 73 7.46 20.65 11.69
CA GLY A 73 6.63 21.52 10.87
C GLY A 73 5.21 21.00 10.71
N VAL A 74 4.46 21.74 9.88
CA VAL A 74 3.07 21.44 9.53
C VAL A 74 2.95 21.40 8.02
N ILE A 75 2.16 20.45 7.51
CA ILE A 75 1.71 20.46 6.13
C ILE A 75 0.24 20.87 6.10
N ASP A 76 -0.06 21.85 5.26
CA ASP A 76 -1.42 22.23 4.92
C ASP A 76 -1.55 22.13 3.39
N GLY A 77 -2.66 21.55 2.93
CA GLY A 77 -2.87 21.27 1.53
C GLY A 77 -4.25 20.67 1.27
N PRO A 78 -4.73 20.78 0.01
CA PRO A 78 -6.03 20.26 -0.35
C PRO A 78 -6.07 18.74 -0.24
N LEU A 79 -7.17 18.20 0.31
CA LEU A 79 -7.44 16.76 0.26
C LEU A 79 -7.86 16.37 -1.17
N PRO A 80 -7.09 15.52 -1.87
CA PRO A 80 -7.45 15.10 -3.21
C PRO A 80 -8.76 14.30 -3.21
N ARG A 81 -9.43 14.22 -4.35
CA ARG A 81 -10.64 13.39 -4.47
C ARG A 81 -10.28 11.93 -4.75
N PRO A 82 -11.04 10.96 -4.22
CA PRO A 82 -10.86 9.56 -4.58
C PRO A 82 -11.20 9.31 -6.05
N VAL A 83 -10.56 8.30 -6.65
CA VAL A 83 -10.95 7.78 -7.98
C VAL A 83 -11.98 6.66 -7.80
N ALA A 84 -12.49 6.13 -8.91
CA ALA A 84 -13.33 4.92 -8.88
C ALA A 84 -12.60 3.76 -8.19
N SER A 85 -13.34 2.90 -7.50
CA SER A 85 -12.79 1.68 -6.89
C SER A 85 -12.04 0.87 -7.94
N THR A 86 -10.78 0.54 -7.63
CA THR A 86 -9.90 -0.17 -8.55
C THR A 86 -10.34 -1.63 -8.70
N PHE A 87 -9.68 -2.35 -9.62
CA PHE A 87 -9.89 -3.78 -9.70
C PHE A 87 -9.46 -4.50 -8.41
N TYR A 88 -8.31 -4.12 -7.85
CA TYR A 88 -7.79 -4.72 -6.61
C TYR A 88 -8.73 -4.48 -5.43
N ALA A 89 -9.26 -3.27 -5.26
CA ALA A 89 -10.23 -2.94 -4.22
C ALA A 89 -11.51 -3.81 -4.25
N LYS A 90 -11.84 -4.39 -5.41
CA LYS A 90 -13.02 -5.27 -5.58
C LYS A 90 -12.68 -6.75 -5.39
N SER A 91 -11.51 -7.18 -5.84
CA SER A 91 -11.11 -8.59 -5.82
C SER A 91 -10.26 -9.00 -4.63
N GLY A 92 -9.66 -8.03 -3.94
CA GLY A 92 -8.61 -8.22 -2.95
C GLY A 92 -7.51 -9.14 -3.47
N ASP A 93 -6.98 -9.96 -2.56
CA ASP A 93 -5.93 -10.96 -2.85
C ASP A 93 -6.44 -12.22 -3.56
N GLY A 94 -7.75 -12.33 -3.84
CA GLY A 94 -8.35 -13.54 -4.41
C GLY A 94 -7.76 -13.95 -5.76
N LEU A 95 -7.51 -12.98 -6.65
CA LEU A 95 -6.89 -13.25 -7.96
C LEU A 95 -5.44 -13.75 -7.81
N ILE A 96 -4.68 -13.15 -6.90
CA ILE A 96 -3.28 -13.55 -6.63
C ILE A 96 -3.25 -14.97 -6.05
N GLY A 97 -4.15 -15.26 -5.11
CA GLY A 97 -4.32 -16.60 -4.55
C GLY A 97 -4.58 -17.66 -5.63
N LEU A 98 -5.46 -17.36 -6.59
CA LEU A 98 -5.76 -18.26 -7.71
C LEU A 98 -4.54 -18.53 -8.60
N VAL A 99 -3.77 -17.48 -8.92
CA VAL A 99 -2.55 -17.60 -9.73
C VAL A 99 -1.50 -18.46 -9.01
N ILE A 100 -1.27 -18.21 -7.72
CA ILE A 100 -0.33 -18.99 -6.90
C ILE A 100 -0.76 -20.45 -6.81
N ALA A 101 -2.04 -20.72 -6.53
CA ALA A 101 -2.57 -22.08 -6.46
C ALA A 101 -2.39 -22.84 -7.78
N THR A 102 -2.67 -22.18 -8.90
CA THR A 102 -2.51 -22.78 -10.23
C THR A 102 -1.05 -23.10 -10.52
N ALA A 103 -0.13 -22.17 -10.22
CA ALA A 103 1.31 -22.40 -10.37
C ALA A 103 1.81 -23.57 -9.51
N LEU A 104 1.36 -23.66 -8.25
CA LEU A 104 1.68 -24.77 -7.35
C LEU A 104 1.18 -26.11 -7.88
N ILE A 105 -0.08 -26.17 -8.36
CA ILE A 105 -0.64 -27.39 -8.97
C ILE A 105 0.20 -27.85 -10.16
N ILE A 106 0.63 -26.92 -11.02
CA ILE A 106 1.49 -27.23 -12.19
C ILE A 106 2.85 -27.80 -11.72
N VAL A 107 3.49 -27.17 -10.74
CA VAL A 107 4.79 -27.62 -10.22
C VAL A 107 4.68 -29.00 -9.56
N LEU A 108 3.64 -29.22 -8.75
CA LEU A 108 3.39 -30.51 -8.10
C LEU A 108 3.13 -31.62 -9.11
N ARG A 109 2.30 -31.37 -10.14
CA ARG A 109 2.05 -32.33 -11.23
C ARG A 109 3.30 -32.68 -12.03
N LYS A 110 4.20 -31.71 -12.26
CA LYS A 110 5.48 -31.98 -12.95
C LYS A 110 6.44 -32.80 -12.10
N ARG A 111 6.46 -32.58 -10.78
CA ARG A 111 7.31 -33.36 -9.86
C ARG A 111 6.86 -34.80 -9.74
N THR A 112 5.55 -35.05 -9.58
CA THR A 112 5.03 -36.42 -9.45
C THR A 112 5.24 -37.26 -10.71
N ARG A 113 5.14 -36.66 -11.90
CA ARG A 113 5.46 -37.34 -13.17
C ARG A 113 6.93 -37.76 -13.28
N ARG A 114 7.87 -36.88 -12.90
CA ARG A 114 9.32 -37.19 -12.93
C ARG A 114 9.76 -38.29 -11.96
N THR A 115 9.08 -38.43 -10.83
CA THR A 115 9.39 -39.50 -9.86
C THR A 115 8.84 -40.86 -10.31
N GLY A 116 7.77 -40.90 -11.12
CA GLY A 116 7.25 -42.14 -11.70
C GLY A 116 8.00 -42.63 -12.95
N GLU A 117 8.86 -41.79 -13.54
CA GLU A 117 9.73 -42.13 -14.68
C GLU A 117 11.14 -42.60 -14.25
N ARG A 118 11.43 -42.62 -12.94
CA ARG A 118 12.66 -43.17 -12.36
C ARG A 118 12.38 -44.46 -11.61
#